data_AF-A0A8J5FL54-F1
#
_entry.id   AF-A0A8J5FL54-F1
#
_cell.length_a   1.000
_cell.length_b   1.000
_cell.length_c   1.000
_cell.angle_alpha   90.00
_cell.angle_beta   90.00
_cell.angle_gamma   90.00
#
_symmetry.space_group_name_H-M   'P 1'
#
loop_
_entity.id
_entity.type
_entity.pdbx_description
1 polymer ?
#
loop_
_entity_poly.entity_id
_entity_poly.type
_entity_poly.pdbx_seq_one_letter_code
_entity_poly.pdbx_strand_id
1 'polypeptide(L)'
;MFDYFWTHALIADETIVSIHKFCNFSLDTQQQPPECGRVVDKASHVFDEVNIYNIYAPLCFSSGVTPTPKLPSIENFDPCTSNYVEAYLNNPAVQKALHANVTKLNYTWSGCSGDFDGRVPVTSTRYSLNKLKLKVKASWRDWMLNSEVAGYTVVYDHNLTFATVRGAGHEVPSYQPARALEMIKSFFQGLHLPAA
;
A
#
# COMPACT_ATOMS: atom_id res chain seq x y z
N MET A 1 -9.90 -6.93 -0.11
CA MET A 1 -8.68 -7.51 0.48
C MET A 1 -8.49 -8.97 0.09
N PHE A 2 -9.35 -9.90 0.52
CA PHE A 2 -9.14 -11.32 0.26
C PHE A 2 -9.16 -11.73 -1.22
N ASP A 3 -9.95 -11.05 -2.07
CA ASP A 3 -9.87 -11.23 -3.53
C ASP A 3 -8.47 -10.93 -4.09
N TYR A 4 -7.76 -9.95 -3.50
CA TYR A 4 -6.38 -9.63 -3.88
C TYR A 4 -5.46 -10.78 -3.47
N PHE A 5 -5.59 -11.32 -2.25
CA PHE A 5 -4.81 -12.49 -1.83
C PHE A 5 -5.02 -13.67 -2.76
N TRP A 6 -6.26 -13.95 -3.13
CA TRP A 6 -6.60 -15.06 -4.02
C TRP A 6 -6.04 -14.87 -5.43
N THR A 7 -6.26 -13.69 -6.04
CA THR A 7 -5.76 -13.39 -7.39
C THR A 7 -4.23 -13.33 -7.50
N HIS A 8 -3.53 -13.23 -6.36
CA HIS A 8 -2.07 -13.26 -6.27
C HIS A 8 -1.56 -14.59 -5.67
N ALA A 9 -2.40 -15.63 -5.65
CA ALA A 9 -2.06 -16.98 -5.21
C ALA A 9 -1.55 -17.10 -3.76
N LEU A 10 -1.96 -16.17 -2.89
CA LEU A 10 -1.59 -16.15 -1.47
C LEU A 10 -2.54 -17.01 -0.62
N ILE A 11 -3.77 -17.23 -1.08
CA ILE A 11 -4.75 -18.10 -0.41
C ILE A 11 -5.36 -19.07 -1.40
N ALA A 12 -5.71 -20.26 -0.92
CA ALA A 12 -6.35 -21.31 -1.72
C ALA A 12 -7.79 -20.95 -2.13
N ASP A 13 -8.25 -21.57 -3.22
CA ASP A 13 -9.63 -21.45 -3.74
C ASP A 13 -10.68 -21.74 -2.67
N GLU A 14 -10.48 -22.80 -1.87
CA GLU A 14 -11.39 -23.16 -0.78
C GLU A 14 -11.52 -22.06 0.28
N THR A 15 -10.42 -21.34 0.54
CA THR A 15 -10.39 -20.24 1.50
C THR A 15 -11.22 -19.07 0.98
N ILE A 16 -11.02 -18.64 -0.27
CA ILE A 16 -11.81 -17.52 -0.82
C ILE A 16 -13.30 -17.86 -0.98
N VAL A 17 -13.62 -19.10 -1.40
CA VAL A 17 -15.01 -19.59 -1.46
C VAL A 17 -15.65 -19.55 -0.08
N SER A 18 -14.92 -19.95 0.96
CA SER A 18 -15.40 -19.89 2.34
C SER A 18 -15.58 -18.45 2.83
N ILE A 19 -14.68 -17.53 2.46
CA ILE A 19 -14.82 -16.09 2.78
C ILE A 19 -16.10 -15.53 2.15
N HIS A 20 -16.32 -15.77 0.87
CA HIS A 20 -17.53 -15.29 0.17
C HIS A 20 -18.80 -15.92 0.72
N LYS A 21 -18.72 -17.14 1.26
CA LYS A 21 -19.86 -17.84 1.86
C LYS A 21 -20.21 -17.34 3.26
N PHE A 22 -19.22 -17.10 4.10
CA PHE A 22 -19.45 -16.86 5.53
C PHE A 22 -19.28 -15.40 5.94
N CYS A 23 -18.57 -14.57 5.18
CA CYS A 23 -18.30 -13.18 5.54
C CYS A 23 -19.13 -12.20 4.71
N ASN A 24 -19.72 -11.20 5.38
CA ASN A 24 -20.38 -10.08 4.72
C ASN A 24 -19.68 -8.76 5.07
N PHE A 25 -18.88 -8.24 4.15
CA PHE A 25 -18.12 -7.00 4.35
C PHE A 25 -18.90 -5.72 4.01
N SER A 26 -20.24 -5.77 3.94
CA SER A 26 -21.07 -4.58 3.78
C SER A 26 -21.05 -3.71 5.04
N LEU A 27 -21.12 -2.37 4.86
CA LEU A 27 -21.14 -1.38 5.94
C LEU A 27 -22.31 -1.56 6.93
N ASP A 28 -23.43 -2.14 6.45
CA ASP A 28 -24.63 -2.35 7.26
C ASP A 28 -24.54 -3.62 8.14
N THR A 29 -23.47 -4.40 8.00
CA THR A 29 -23.32 -5.67 8.73
C THR A 29 -22.82 -5.41 10.15
N GLN A 30 -23.69 -5.60 11.14
CA GLN A 30 -23.33 -5.37 12.53
C GLN A 30 -22.65 -6.58 13.20
N GLN A 31 -22.90 -7.80 12.72
CA GLN A 31 -22.36 -9.04 13.30
C GLN A 31 -21.96 -10.03 12.19
N GLN A 32 -20.84 -10.72 12.40
CA GLN A 32 -20.36 -11.78 11.52
C GLN A 32 -20.58 -13.14 12.20
N PRO A 33 -20.82 -14.22 11.43
CA PRO A 33 -20.84 -15.56 12.00
C PRO A 33 -19.43 -15.98 12.47
N PRO A 34 -19.31 -16.85 13.49
CA PRO A 34 -18.01 -17.33 13.99
C PRO A 34 -17.14 -18.01 12.91
N GLU A 35 -17.76 -18.59 11.89
CA GLU A 35 -17.10 -19.14 10.71
C GLU A 35 -16.30 -18.08 9.97
N CYS A 36 -16.82 -16.86 9.85
CA CYS A 36 -16.12 -15.78 9.16
C CYS A 36 -14.79 -15.46 9.85
N GLY A 37 -14.80 -15.34 11.18
CA GLY A 37 -13.57 -15.10 11.97
C GLY A 37 -12.51 -16.17 11.70
N ARG A 38 -12.88 -17.45 11.79
CA ARG A 38 -11.96 -18.57 11.54
C ARG A 38 -11.35 -18.55 10.14
N VAL A 39 -12.15 -18.23 9.11
CA VAL A 39 -11.65 -18.20 7.73
C VAL A 39 -10.79 -16.95 7.48
N VAL A 40 -11.15 -15.82 8.07
CA VAL A 40 -10.34 -14.59 8.03
C VAL A 40 -8.99 -14.81 8.72
N ASP A 41 -8.97 -15.47 9.87
CA ASP A 41 -7.74 -15.82 10.59
C ASP A 41 -6.87 -16.74 9.74
N LYS A 42 -7.47 -17.78 9.14
CA LYS A 42 -6.79 -18.67 8.18
C LYS A 42 -6.16 -17.89 7.02
N ALA A 43 -6.89 -16.94 6.45
CA ALA A 43 -6.40 -16.12 5.34
C ALA A 43 -5.34 -15.09 5.78
N SER A 44 -5.31 -14.72 7.06
CA SER A 44 -4.36 -13.74 7.60
C SER A 44 -3.00 -14.34 7.92
N HIS A 45 -2.88 -15.67 8.05
CA HIS A 45 -1.60 -16.36 8.21
C HIS A 45 -0.63 -16.14 7.04
N VAL A 46 -1.12 -15.69 5.89
CA VAL A 46 -0.27 -15.22 4.79
C VAL A 46 0.76 -14.18 5.27
N PHE A 47 0.39 -13.34 6.26
CA PHE A 47 1.25 -12.28 6.79
C PHE A 47 2.47 -12.81 7.53
N ASP A 48 2.45 -14.08 7.94
CA ASP A 48 3.57 -14.71 8.65
C ASP A 48 4.74 -14.98 7.70
N GLU A 49 4.46 -15.14 6.40
CA GLU A 49 5.44 -15.56 5.39
C GLU A 49 5.69 -14.53 4.29
N VAL A 50 4.81 -13.53 4.14
CA VAL A 50 4.95 -12.50 3.11
C VAL A 50 4.91 -11.10 3.71
N ASN A 51 5.69 -10.20 3.10
CA ASN A 51 5.58 -8.79 3.44
C ASN A 51 4.25 -8.26 2.94
N ILE A 52 3.30 -8.03 3.84
CA ILE A 52 1.97 -7.56 3.46
C ILE A 52 1.99 -6.16 2.83
N TYR A 53 3.04 -5.38 3.07
CA TYR A 53 3.23 -4.06 2.46
C TYR A 53 3.76 -4.16 1.04
N ASN A 54 4.36 -5.28 0.63
CA ASN A 54 4.71 -5.57 -0.75
C ASN A 54 4.95 -7.07 -0.90
N ILE A 55 3.97 -7.78 -1.45
CA ILE A 55 3.98 -9.25 -1.55
C ILE A 55 5.10 -9.83 -2.43
N TYR A 56 5.79 -8.98 -3.19
CA TYR A 56 6.94 -9.35 -4.02
C TYR A 56 8.27 -8.84 -3.46
N ALA A 57 8.25 -8.08 -2.36
CA ALA A 57 9.47 -7.62 -1.70
C ALA A 57 10.04 -8.74 -0.80
N PRO A 58 11.37 -8.78 -0.64
CA PRO A 58 11.99 -9.68 0.33
C PRO A 58 11.51 -9.38 1.75
N LEU A 59 11.59 -10.38 2.62
CA LEU A 59 11.37 -10.21 4.05
C LEU A 59 12.61 -9.60 4.71
N CYS A 60 12.38 -8.82 5.75
CA CYS A 60 13.46 -8.41 6.65
C CYS A 60 13.74 -9.52 7.67
N PHE A 61 14.93 -10.13 7.59
CA PHE A 61 15.38 -11.15 8.55
C PHE A 61 16.28 -10.59 9.67
N SER A 62 16.61 -9.28 9.62
CA SER A 62 17.47 -8.61 10.59
C SER A 62 16.72 -7.50 11.31
N SER A 63 16.49 -7.68 12.61
CA SER A 63 15.97 -6.63 13.48
C SER A 63 17.02 -5.60 13.91
N GLY A 64 18.30 -5.87 13.63
CA GLY A 64 19.41 -5.00 14.04
C GLY A 64 19.50 -3.70 13.23
N VAL A 65 19.59 -2.58 13.93
CA VAL A 65 20.04 -1.30 13.35
C VAL A 65 21.56 -1.31 13.16
N THR A 66 22.04 -0.85 12.01
CA THR A 66 23.47 -0.78 11.74
C THR A 66 24.08 0.49 12.36
N PRO A 67 25.31 0.44 12.90
CA PRO A 67 25.98 1.62 13.46
C PRO A 67 26.20 2.73 12.41
N THR A 68 26.38 2.32 11.15
CA THR A 68 26.50 3.20 9.99
C THR A 68 25.20 3.21 9.21
N PRO A 69 24.65 4.39 8.85
CA PRO A 69 23.49 4.48 7.96
C PRO A 69 23.80 3.80 6.62
N LYS A 70 22.89 2.94 6.17
CA LYS A 70 22.96 2.42 4.80
C LYS A 70 22.60 3.54 3.83
N LEU A 71 23.34 3.63 2.72
CA LEU A 71 22.99 4.54 1.64
C LEU A 71 21.66 4.06 1.01
N PRO A 72 20.69 4.96 0.79
CA PRO A 72 19.48 4.60 0.06
C PRO A 72 19.86 4.19 -1.37
N SER A 73 19.32 3.07 -1.83
CA SER A 73 19.50 2.59 -3.20
C SER A 73 18.14 2.46 -3.87
N ILE A 74 18.04 2.99 -5.09
CA ILE A 74 16.87 2.84 -5.95
C ILE A 74 16.86 1.44 -6.58
N GLU A 75 18.04 0.85 -6.79
CA GLU A 75 18.19 -0.46 -7.42
C GLU A 75 18.13 -1.61 -6.41
N ASN A 76 18.60 -1.38 -5.18
CA ASN A 76 18.67 -2.38 -4.12
C ASN A 76 17.73 -2.01 -2.98
N PHE A 77 16.49 -2.48 -3.05
CA PHE A 77 15.50 -2.29 -2.00
C PHE A 77 15.93 -3.02 -0.71
N ASP A 78 16.00 -2.28 0.41
CA ASP A 78 16.25 -2.85 1.73
C ASP A 78 14.92 -3.09 2.47
N PRO A 79 14.51 -4.35 2.69
CA PRO A 79 13.25 -4.67 3.36
C PRO A 79 13.24 -4.29 4.84
N CYS A 80 14.41 -4.03 5.44
CA CYS A 80 14.54 -3.63 6.84
C CYS A 80 14.50 -2.11 7.03
N THR A 81 14.19 -1.33 5.99
CA THR A 81 14.18 0.14 6.03
C THR A 81 13.32 0.70 7.16
N SER A 82 12.18 0.06 7.45
CA SER A 82 11.28 0.44 8.55
C SER A 82 11.97 0.45 9.91
N ASN A 83 12.86 -0.51 10.20
CA ASN A 83 13.59 -0.60 11.47
C ASN A 83 14.50 0.62 11.68
N TYR A 84 15.16 1.09 10.60
CA TYR A 84 16.03 2.27 10.67
C TYR A 84 15.20 3.54 10.89
N VAL A 85 14.07 3.68 10.19
CA VAL A 85 13.17 4.82 10.32
C VAL A 85 12.57 4.88 11.73
N GLU A 86 12.11 3.75 12.26
CA GLU A 86 11.56 3.66 13.61
C GLU A 86 12.62 4.01 14.66
N ALA A 87 13.83 3.48 14.56
CA ALA A 87 14.91 3.83 15.48
C ALA A 87 15.31 5.31 15.40
N TYR A 88 15.36 5.89 14.20
CA TYR A 88 15.68 7.30 13.99
C TYR A 88 14.59 8.22 14.57
N LEU A 89 13.31 7.96 14.26
CA LEU A 89 12.19 8.79 14.72
C LEU A 89 11.91 8.65 16.22
N ASN A 90 12.29 7.53 16.83
CA ASN A 90 12.21 7.35 18.29
C ASN A 90 13.45 7.88 19.03
N ASN A 91 14.46 8.42 18.35
CA ASN A 91 15.58 9.10 18.99
C ASN A 91 15.13 10.43 19.63
N PRO A 92 15.37 10.67 20.95
CA PRO A 92 14.93 11.89 21.63
C PRO A 92 15.47 13.18 21.03
N ALA A 93 16.70 13.17 20.49
CA ALA A 93 17.27 14.33 19.83
C ALA A 93 16.55 14.64 18.51
N VAL A 94 16.16 13.62 17.76
CA VAL A 94 15.35 13.75 16.53
C VAL A 94 13.95 14.24 16.86
N GLN A 95 13.28 13.64 17.86
CA GLN A 95 11.95 14.10 18.29
C GLN A 95 11.94 15.54 18.78
N LYS A 96 13.01 15.96 19.49
CA LYS A 96 13.20 17.34 19.91
C LYS A 96 13.39 18.27 18.71
N ALA A 97 14.23 17.88 17.75
CA ALA A 97 14.47 18.67 16.54
C ALA A 97 13.22 18.81 15.66
N LEU A 98 12.38 17.77 15.58
CA LEU A 98 11.12 17.77 14.82
C LEU A 98 9.94 18.37 15.58
N HIS A 99 10.11 18.79 16.83
CA HIS A 99 9.00 19.20 17.71
C HIS A 99 7.89 18.12 17.78
N ALA A 100 8.25 16.84 17.68
CA ALA A 100 7.30 15.73 17.61
C ALA A 100 6.85 15.22 18.98
N ASN A 101 7.62 15.51 20.04
CA ASN A 101 7.35 15.06 21.42
C ASN A 101 7.12 16.23 22.38
N VAL A 102 6.37 17.25 21.92
CA VAL A 102 6.10 18.48 22.70
C VAL A 102 5.20 18.20 23.91
N THR A 103 4.37 17.16 23.86
CA THR A 103 3.41 16.79 24.92
C THR A 103 3.82 15.56 25.74
N LYS A 104 5.04 15.01 25.57
CA LYS A 104 5.47 13.73 26.17
C LYS A 104 4.54 12.58 25.79
N LEU A 105 4.51 12.25 24.50
CA LEU A 105 3.79 11.09 23.99
C LEU A 105 4.25 9.83 24.75
N ASN A 106 3.29 9.01 25.17
CA ASN A 106 3.53 7.79 25.94
C ASN A 106 3.70 6.54 25.05
N TYR A 107 3.81 6.72 23.73
CA TYR A 107 3.95 5.66 22.73
C TYR A 107 5.02 6.02 21.69
N THR A 108 5.52 5.00 20.98
CA THR A 108 6.51 5.14 19.90
C THR A 108 5.85 5.48 18.56
N TRP A 109 6.62 6.11 17.67
CA TRP A 109 6.20 6.38 16.28
C TRP A 109 6.17 5.09 15.43
N SER A 110 5.22 4.97 14.49
CA SER A 110 5.08 3.87 13.50
C SER A 110 4.59 4.37 12.12
N GLY A 111 4.76 3.58 11.05
CA GLY A 111 4.50 3.96 9.64
C GLY A 111 3.08 3.72 9.09
N CYS A 112 2.74 4.33 7.93
CA CYS A 112 1.45 4.32 7.19
C CYS A 112 1.68 4.33 5.65
N SER A 113 0.78 3.80 4.77
CA SER A 113 1.28 3.37 3.44
C SER A 113 0.23 3.24 2.23
N GLY A 114 0.58 2.73 1.01
CA GLY A 114 -0.07 2.67 -0.39
C GLY A 114 -0.34 1.33 -1.22
N ASP A 115 0.23 0.97 -2.41
CA ASP A 115 -0.46 0.10 -3.45
C ASP A 115 -0.14 -1.43 -3.73
N PHE A 116 1.04 -2.06 -3.53
CA PHE A 116 1.13 -3.56 -3.33
C PHE A 116 0.76 -3.99 -1.90
N ASP A 117 -0.06 -3.18 -1.27
CA ASP A 117 -0.53 -3.42 0.07
C ASP A 117 -1.60 -4.48 0.11
N GLY A 118 -1.35 -5.54 0.84
CA GLY A 118 -2.39 -6.46 1.23
C GLY A 118 -3.28 -5.96 2.37
N ARG A 119 -3.01 -4.83 3.02
CA ARG A 119 -3.93 -4.18 3.99
C ARG A 119 -5.04 -3.36 3.30
N VAL A 120 -4.70 -2.58 2.27
CA VAL A 120 -5.52 -1.64 1.48
C VAL A 120 -5.16 -1.80 -0.02
N PRO A 121 -5.46 -2.96 -0.62
CA PRO A 121 -5.07 -3.23 -2.00
C PRO A 121 -5.81 -2.33 -3.00
N VAL A 122 -5.19 -2.12 -4.17
CA VAL A 122 -5.77 -1.44 -5.35
C VAL A 122 -7.21 -1.90 -5.61
N THR A 123 -7.49 -3.20 -5.50
CA THR A 123 -8.82 -3.77 -5.70
C THR A 123 -9.86 -3.19 -4.73
N SER A 124 -9.50 -3.01 -3.45
CA SER A 124 -10.38 -2.40 -2.46
C SER A 124 -10.70 -0.95 -2.82
N THR A 125 -9.69 -0.15 -3.18
CA THR A 125 -9.88 1.24 -3.61
C THR A 125 -10.76 1.34 -4.86
N ARG A 126 -10.57 0.45 -5.84
CA ARG A 126 -11.41 0.38 -7.04
C ARG A 126 -12.87 0.04 -6.70
N TYR A 127 -13.12 -0.89 -5.78
CA TYR A 127 -14.48 -1.18 -5.32
C TYR A 127 -15.13 0.03 -4.64
N SER A 128 -14.41 0.75 -3.79
CA SER A 128 -14.91 1.98 -3.16
C SER A 128 -15.24 3.06 -4.18
N LEU A 129 -14.35 3.30 -5.16
CA LEU A 129 -14.60 4.25 -6.25
C LEU A 129 -15.83 3.87 -7.09
N ASN A 130 -16.03 2.59 -7.37
CA ASN A 130 -17.20 2.09 -8.10
C ASN A 130 -18.54 2.32 -7.37
N LYS A 131 -18.51 2.55 -6.05
CA LYS A 131 -19.71 2.89 -5.26
C LYS A 131 -20.09 4.36 -5.41
N LEU A 132 -19.14 5.24 -5.75
CA LEU A 132 -19.40 6.68 -5.97
C LEU A 132 -20.21 6.96 -7.25
N LYS A 133 -20.29 6.00 -8.18
CA LYS A 133 -21.04 6.11 -9.45
C LYS A 133 -20.66 7.34 -10.29
N LEU A 134 -19.41 7.75 -10.21
CA LEU A 134 -18.84 8.86 -10.96
C LEU A 134 -18.75 8.55 -12.46
N LYS A 135 -18.95 9.55 -13.31
CA LYS A 135 -18.84 9.37 -14.77
C LYS A 135 -17.36 9.34 -15.17
N VAL A 136 -16.97 8.33 -15.96
CA VAL A 136 -15.63 8.28 -16.55
C VAL A 136 -15.49 9.38 -17.60
N LYS A 137 -14.50 10.26 -17.41
CA LYS A 137 -14.09 11.30 -18.37
C LYS A 137 -12.97 10.83 -19.31
N ALA A 138 -12.02 10.05 -18.79
CA ALA A 138 -11.00 9.38 -19.60
C ALA A 138 -10.91 7.92 -19.15
N SER A 139 -11.04 7.01 -20.10
CA SER A 139 -11.02 5.57 -19.86
C SER A 139 -9.68 5.11 -19.30
N TRP A 140 -9.71 3.94 -18.64
CA TRP A 140 -8.52 3.25 -18.16
C TRP A 140 -7.46 3.15 -19.26
N ARG A 141 -6.29 3.73 -19.00
CA ARG A 141 -5.14 3.71 -19.90
C ARG A 141 -3.86 3.57 -19.11
N ASP A 142 -2.82 3.12 -19.75
CA ASP A 142 -1.47 3.19 -19.22
C ASP A 142 -0.99 4.66 -19.12
N TRP A 143 -0.07 4.88 -18.19
CA TRP A 143 0.72 6.09 -18.14
C TRP A 143 2.20 5.73 -18.11
N MET A 144 3.01 6.60 -18.73
CA MET A 144 4.39 6.29 -19.10
C MET A 144 5.38 7.15 -18.33
N LEU A 145 6.54 6.59 -18.02
CA LEU A 145 7.72 7.32 -17.59
C LEU A 145 8.94 6.70 -18.26
N ASN A 146 9.77 7.51 -18.92
CA ASN A 146 11.00 7.06 -19.59
C ASN A 146 10.79 5.89 -20.58
N SER A 147 9.69 5.92 -21.35
CA SER A 147 9.29 4.86 -22.29
C SER A 147 8.91 3.52 -21.66
N GLU A 148 8.68 3.49 -20.34
CA GLU A 148 8.13 2.33 -19.64
C GLU A 148 6.73 2.61 -19.10
N VAL A 149 5.91 1.56 -19.05
CA VAL A 149 4.60 1.62 -18.37
C VAL A 149 4.84 1.80 -16.88
N ALA A 150 4.57 3.01 -16.39
CA ALA A 150 4.71 3.38 -15.00
C ALA A 150 3.47 3.01 -14.17
N GLY A 151 2.35 2.74 -14.83
CA GLY A 151 1.14 2.17 -14.24
C GLY A 151 -0.08 2.46 -15.11
N TYR A 152 -1.25 2.51 -14.49
CA TYR A 152 -2.52 2.79 -15.17
C TYR A 152 -3.30 3.89 -14.47
N THR A 153 -4.10 4.62 -15.23
CA THR A 153 -4.93 5.71 -14.73
C THR A 153 -6.31 5.75 -15.39
N VAL A 154 -7.30 6.23 -14.64
CA VAL A 154 -8.65 6.55 -15.10
C VAL A 154 -9.06 7.89 -14.50
N VAL A 155 -9.68 8.75 -15.31
CA VAL A 155 -10.14 10.07 -14.89
C VAL A 155 -11.65 10.06 -14.82
N TYR A 156 -12.19 10.48 -13.69
CA TYR A 156 -13.62 10.64 -13.45
C TYR A 156 -14.03 12.12 -13.54
N ASP A 157 -15.32 12.38 -13.48
CA ASP A 157 -15.84 13.72 -13.23
C ASP A 157 -15.46 14.24 -11.84
N HIS A 158 -15.78 15.51 -11.57
CA HIS A 158 -15.44 16.18 -10.31
C HIS A 158 -13.95 16.16 -9.94
N ASN A 159 -13.08 16.17 -10.95
CA ASN A 159 -11.62 16.24 -10.82
C ASN A 159 -10.99 15.08 -10.03
N LEU A 160 -11.65 13.93 -10.00
CA LEU A 160 -11.08 12.73 -9.39
C LEU A 160 -10.28 11.94 -10.44
N THR A 161 -9.00 11.71 -10.16
CA THR A 161 -8.16 10.80 -10.94
C THR A 161 -7.74 9.64 -10.06
N PHE A 162 -7.90 8.42 -10.57
CA PHE A 162 -7.32 7.23 -9.97
C PHE A 162 -6.10 6.82 -10.78
N ALA A 163 -5.01 6.48 -10.09
CA ALA A 163 -3.77 6.01 -10.70
C ALA A 163 -3.19 4.86 -9.89
N THR A 164 -2.49 3.96 -10.57
CA THR A 164 -1.67 2.88 -9.99
C THR A 164 -0.22 3.13 -10.34
N VAL A 165 0.72 2.68 -9.50
CA VAL A 165 2.14 2.73 -9.81
C VAL A 165 2.66 1.30 -9.93
N ARG A 166 2.97 0.89 -11.16
CA ARG A 166 3.47 -0.46 -11.44
C ARG A 166 4.74 -0.70 -10.63
N GLY A 167 4.80 -1.83 -9.92
CA GLY A 167 6.01 -2.20 -9.18
C GLY A 167 6.16 -1.50 -7.82
N ALA A 168 5.17 -0.74 -7.36
CA ALA A 168 5.20 -0.06 -6.08
C ALA A 168 4.45 -0.83 -4.98
N GLY A 169 5.04 -0.90 -3.80
CA GLY A 169 4.38 -1.43 -2.60
C GLY A 169 3.51 -0.41 -1.89
N HIS A 170 3.16 -0.70 -0.65
CA HIS A 170 2.38 0.20 0.19
C HIS A 170 3.16 1.57 0.17
N GLU A 171 4.43 1.66 0.53
CA GLU A 171 5.12 2.97 0.45
C GLU A 171 5.58 3.34 -0.98
N VAL A 172 4.67 3.81 -1.83
CA VAL A 172 4.92 4.06 -3.26
C VAL A 172 6.23 4.83 -3.54
N PRO A 173 6.54 5.95 -2.84
CA PRO A 173 7.80 6.66 -3.05
C PRO A 173 9.05 5.87 -2.65
N SER A 174 8.95 4.94 -1.71
CA SER A 174 10.04 4.06 -1.28
C SER A 174 10.37 3.00 -2.35
N TYR A 175 9.35 2.49 -3.05
CA TYR A 175 9.53 1.43 -4.06
C TYR A 175 9.73 1.96 -5.48
N GLN A 176 9.10 3.07 -5.85
CA GLN A 176 9.12 3.64 -7.20
C GLN A 176 9.32 5.17 -7.15
N PRO A 177 10.45 5.68 -6.62
CA PRO A 177 10.64 7.10 -6.32
C PRO A 177 10.49 8.02 -7.54
N ALA A 178 11.01 7.61 -8.70
CA ALA A 178 10.89 8.39 -9.93
C ALA A 178 9.43 8.49 -10.41
N ARG A 179 8.68 7.38 -10.38
CA ARG A 179 7.26 7.33 -10.76
C ARG A 179 6.39 8.11 -9.78
N ALA A 180 6.68 8.01 -8.48
CA ALA A 180 6.01 8.79 -7.44
C ALA A 180 6.23 10.30 -7.60
N LEU A 181 7.47 10.71 -7.91
CA LEU A 181 7.81 12.10 -8.14
C LEU A 181 7.11 12.67 -9.38
N GLU A 182 7.00 11.90 -10.45
CA GLU A 182 6.26 12.33 -11.64
C GLU A 182 4.76 12.52 -11.34
N MET A 183 4.17 11.57 -10.59
CA MET A 183 2.77 11.66 -10.19
C MET A 183 2.48 12.90 -9.35
N ILE A 184 3.34 13.22 -8.37
CA ILE A 184 3.12 14.40 -7.51
C ILE A 184 3.35 15.71 -8.26
N LYS A 185 4.30 15.76 -9.20
CA LYS A 185 4.51 16.91 -10.09
C LYS A 185 3.28 17.16 -10.96
N SER A 186 2.78 16.12 -11.62
CA SER A 186 1.56 16.20 -12.44
C SER A 186 0.36 16.67 -11.61
N PHE A 187 0.20 16.14 -10.40
CA PHE A 187 -0.87 16.55 -9.48
C PHE A 187 -0.82 18.04 -9.12
N PHE A 188 0.34 18.54 -8.67
CA PHE A 188 0.48 19.95 -8.30
C PHE A 188 0.32 20.92 -9.47
N GLN A 189 0.60 20.47 -10.70
CA GLN A 189 0.41 21.26 -11.91
C GLN A 189 -1.02 21.13 -12.47
N GLY A 190 -1.87 20.28 -11.89
CA GLY A 190 -3.21 19.99 -12.42
C GLY A 190 -3.19 19.29 -13.79
N LEU A 191 -2.09 18.59 -14.11
CA LEU A 191 -1.91 17.87 -15.37
C LEU A 191 -2.32 16.40 -15.24
N HIS A 192 -2.74 15.82 -16.36
CA HIS A 192 -2.92 14.37 -16.46
C HIS A 192 -1.56 13.68 -16.52
N LEU A 193 -1.50 12.44 -15.99
CA LEU A 193 -0.29 11.62 -16.08
C LEU A 193 0.11 11.38 -17.55
N PRO A 194 1.41 11.37 -17.88
CA PRO A 194 1.88 11.24 -19.26
C PRO A 194 1.34 9.99 -19.94
N ALA A 195 0.89 10.12 -21.18
CA ALA A 195 0.56 8.99 -22.05
C ALA A 195 1.78 8.62 -22.91
N ALA A 196 1.72 7.48 -23.59
CA ALA A 196 2.64 7.14 -24.68
C ALA A 196 2.50 8.12 -25.85
#